data_AF-A0ABD2U992-F1
#
_entry.id   AF-A0ABD2U992-F1
#
_cell.length_a   1.000
_cell.length_b   1.000
_cell.length_c   1.000
_cell.angle_alpha   90.00
_cell.angle_beta   90.00
_cell.angle_gamma   90.00
#
_symmetry.space_group_name_H-M   'P 1'
#
loop_
_entity.id
_entity.type
_entity.pdbx_description
1 polymer ?
#
loop_
_entity_poly.entity_id
_entity_poly.type
_entity_poly.pdbx_seq_one_letter_code
_entity_poly.pdbx_strand_id
1 'polypeptide(L)'
;MCSQNRPYSYASQLYDKYKEALDEYINSTVLPALREKQDAEFMLRELVKRWENYKRMLRWLFIFFHYLSRYHIARRSLPTLNDVSLTCFDNLVYKDLSSKAINAVIMLIEKEHEGEQIDRALLKNVLGIFAEIGRGEMEYYVSDFGDAMLRDTAAYYSRKASSWIVEDSYSDYMLKVEECLKKEKDRVSHYLHVSTEKKLLEKVKHELLVVYTNQLLEKEHSESRALLRDDKAESSGSVCEMLP
;
A
#
# COMPACT_ATOMS: atom_id res chain seq x y z
N MET A 1 -36.71 25.99 2.84
CA MET A 1 -35.60 26.14 3.80
C MET A 1 -34.43 26.97 3.26
N CYS A 2 -33.88 26.69 2.06
CA CYS A 2 -32.71 27.44 1.55
C CYS A 2 -33.02 28.63 0.63
N SER A 3 -34.23 28.73 0.07
CA SER A 3 -34.66 29.78 -0.88
C SER A 3 -35.46 30.93 -0.24
N GLN A 4 -35.65 30.89 1.08
CA GLN A 4 -36.44 31.90 1.79
C GLN A 4 -35.56 33.11 2.18
N ASN A 5 -36.14 34.30 2.12
CA ASN A 5 -35.49 35.54 2.56
C ASN A 5 -35.33 35.54 4.10
N ARG A 6 -34.34 36.30 4.60
CA ARG A 6 -34.15 36.48 6.05
C ARG A 6 -35.48 36.92 6.70
N PRO A 7 -35.84 36.40 7.88
CA PRO A 7 -35.03 35.56 8.78
C PRO A 7 -35.08 34.04 8.50
N TYR A 8 -35.82 33.57 7.50
CA TYR A 8 -36.11 32.15 7.27
C TYR A 8 -35.10 31.43 6.36
N SER A 9 -33.91 32.00 6.16
CA SER A 9 -32.84 31.38 5.37
C SER A 9 -32.04 30.41 6.23
N TYR A 10 -32.42 29.14 6.21
CA TYR A 10 -31.84 28.09 7.05
C TYR A 10 -30.62 27.38 6.44
N ALA A 11 -30.08 27.93 5.35
CA ALA A 11 -29.03 27.26 4.57
C ALA A 11 -27.72 27.05 5.38
N SER A 12 -27.32 28.02 6.21
CA SER A 12 -26.15 27.85 7.09
C SER A 12 -26.37 26.75 8.12
N GLN A 13 -27.54 26.73 8.77
CA GLN A 13 -27.89 25.73 9.77
C GLN A 13 -27.98 24.33 9.15
N LEU A 14 -28.49 24.20 7.92
CA LEU A 14 -28.50 22.92 7.20
C LEU A 14 -27.08 22.42 6.89
N TYR A 15 -26.15 23.33 6.57
CA TYR A 15 -24.75 22.96 6.34
C TYR A 15 -24.07 22.47 7.63
N ASP A 16 -24.30 23.16 8.75
CA ASP A 16 -23.78 22.76 10.05
C ASP A 16 -24.39 21.41 10.50
N LYS A 17 -25.71 21.24 10.33
CA LYS A 17 -26.42 19.99 10.62
C LYS A 17 -25.97 18.82 9.76
N TYR A 18 -25.59 19.06 8.51
CA TYR A 18 -25.00 18.03 7.65
C TYR A 18 -23.72 17.49 8.28
N LYS A 19 -22.81 18.38 8.73
CA LYS A 19 -21.58 17.97 9.40
C LYS A 19 -21.86 17.21 10.70
N GLU A 20 -22.74 17.74 11.55
CA GLU A 20 -23.12 17.11 12.82
C GLU A 20 -23.64 15.68 12.62
N ALA A 21 -24.49 15.46 11.62
CA ALA A 21 -25.05 14.14 11.31
C ALA A 21 -23.97 13.14 10.84
N LEU A 22 -22.96 13.61 10.08
CA LEU A 22 -21.82 12.77 9.69
C LEU A 22 -20.97 12.40 10.90
N ASP A 23 -20.64 13.37 11.75
CA ASP A 23 -19.85 13.15 12.96
C ASP A 23 -20.58 12.18 13.92
N GLU A 24 -21.89 12.34 14.09
CA GLU A 24 -22.71 11.44 14.91
C GLU A 24 -22.73 10.02 14.35
N TYR A 25 -22.91 9.85 13.04
CA TYR A 25 -22.86 8.53 12.40
C TYR A 25 -21.50 7.86 12.59
N ILE A 26 -20.40 8.60 12.40
CA ILE A 26 -19.06 8.05 12.55
C ILE A 26 -18.82 7.61 14.00
N ASN A 27 -19.15 8.46 14.97
CA ASN A 27 -18.91 8.18 16.39
C ASN A 27 -19.81 7.08 16.95
N SER A 28 -21.07 7.01 16.53
CA SER A 28 -22.02 6.03 17.06
C SER A 28 -21.96 4.66 16.36
N THR A 29 -21.50 4.62 15.11
CA THR A 29 -21.67 3.43 14.25
C THR A 29 -20.37 2.93 13.64
N VAL A 30 -19.50 3.84 13.16
CA VAL A 30 -18.26 3.44 12.46
C VAL A 30 -17.17 3.09 13.45
N LEU A 31 -16.83 4.01 14.36
CA LEU A 31 -15.74 3.82 15.31
C LEU A 31 -15.97 2.63 16.26
N PRO A 32 -17.16 2.42 16.85
CA PRO A 32 -17.39 1.26 17.71
C PRO A 32 -17.18 -0.05 16.96
N ALA A 33 -17.75 -0.18 15.75
CA ALA A 33 -17.63 -1.38 14.94
C ALA A 33 -16.17 -1.71 14.56
N LEU A 34 -15.34 -0.68 14.34
CA LEU A 34 -13.91 -0.85 14.06
C LEU A 34 -13.14 -1.24 15.32
N ARG A 35 -13.40 -0.59 16.45
CA ARG A 35 -12.71 -0.82 17.73
C ARG A 35 -13.05 -2.17 18.36
N GLU A 36 -14.22 -2.73 18.06
CA GLU A 36 -14.61 -4.08 18.47
C GLU A 36 -13.76 -5.18 17.82
N LYS A 37 -13.12 -4.91 16.67
CA LYS A 37 -12.27 -5.89 15.97
C LYS A 37 -10.88 -5.90 16.58
N GLN A 38 -10.58 -6.95 17.34
CA GLN A 38 -9.24 -7.19 17.91
C GLN A 38 -8.24 -7.68 16.87
N ASP A 39 -8.71 -8.49 15.92
CA ASP A 39 -7.89 -8.98 14.81
C ASP A 39 -7.73 -7.91 13.74
N ALA A 40 -6.49 -7.75 13.30
CA ALA A 40 -6.07 -6.70 12.38
C ALA A 40 -6.71 -6.84 11.00
N GLU A 41 -6.80 -8.05 10.46
CA GLU A 41 -7.39 -8.28 9.13
C GLU A 41 -8.91 -8.08 9.15
N PHE A 42 -9.59 -8.59 10.18
CA PHE A 42 -11.02 -8.35 10.36
C PHE A 42 -11.34 -6.86 10.57
N MET A 43 -10.46 -6.12 11.22
CA MET A 43 -10.57 -4.66 11.33
C MET A 43 -10.47 -3.98 9.97
N LEU A 44 -9.51 -4.36 9.12
CA LEU A 44 -9.39 -3.85 7.75
C LEU A 44 -10.64 -4.16 6.90
N ARG A 45 -11.19 -5.37 7.01
CA ARG A 45 -12.42 -5.75 6.30
C ARG A 45 -13.60 -4.90 6.75
N GLU A 46 -13.73 -4.66 8.05
CA GLU A 46 -14.77 -3.80 8.60
C GLU A 46 -14.56 -2.34 8.17
N LEU A 47 -13.32 -1.84 8.07
CA LEU A 47 -12.99 -0.51 7.53
C LEU A 47 -13.49 -0.34 6.10
N VAL A 48 -13.19 -1.30 5.22
CA VAL A 48 -13.67 -1.27 3.83
C VAL A 48 -15.20 -1.25 3.77
N LYS A 49 -15.85 -2.11 4.56
CA LYS A 49 -17.32 -2.15 4.65
C LYS A 49 -17.91 -0.83 5.13
N ARG A 50 -17.34 -0.22 6.18
CA ARG A 50 -17.82 1.04 6.74
C ARG A 50 -17.59 2.21 5.77
N TRP A 51 -16.46 2.24 5.08
CA TRP A 51 -16.19 3.22 4.03
C TRP A 51 -17.21 3.13 2.89
N GLU A 52 -17.50 1.94 2.38
CA GLU A 52 -18.48 1.76 1.31
C GLU A 52 -19.90 2.14 1.73
N ASN A 53 -20.28 1.83 2.98
CA ASN A 53 -21.57 2.27 3.53
C ASN A 53 -21.63 3.80 3.67
N TYR A 54 -20.54 4.41 4.15
CA TYR A 54 -20.41 5.85 4.24
C TYR A 54 -20.54 6.52 2.86
N LYS A 55 -19.81 6.04 1.84
CA LYS A 55 -19.93 6.54 0.45
C LYS A 55 -21.36 6.41 -0.09
N ARG A 56 -22.06 5.30 0.18
CA ARG A 56 -23.47 5.15 -0.22
C ARG A 56 -24.37 6.18 0.45
N MET A 57 -24.21 6.38 1.75
CA MET A 57 -24.95 7.40 2.50
C MET A 57 -24.69 8.79 1.91
N LEU A 58 -23.43 9.14 1.66
CA LEU A 58 -23.04 10.42 1.07
C LEU A 58 -23.71 10.65 -0.28
N ARG A 59 -23.75 9.64 -1.19
CA ARG A 59 -24.42 9.77 -2.48
C ARG A 59 -25.87 10.24 -2.35
N TRP A 60 -26.62 9.70 -1.40
CA TRP A 60 -27.99 10.13 -1.14
C TRP A 60 -28.06 11.53 -0.53
N LEU A 61 -27.18 11.83 0.43
CA LEU A 61 -27.12 13.16 1.04
C LEU A 61 -26.78 14.24 0.00
N PHE A 62 -25.88 14.00 -0.95
CA PHE A 62 -25.59 14.96 -2.02
C PHE A 62 -26.82 15.29 -2.87
N ILE A 63 -27.71 14.32 -3.09
CA ILE A 63 -28.96 14.54 -3.83
C ILE A 63 -29.90 15.43 -3.00
N PHE A 64 -30.10 15.11 -1.72
CA PHE A 64 -30.98 15.88 -0.85
C PHE A 64 -30.48 17.32 -0.62
N PHE A 65 -29.16 17.49 -0.52
CA PHE A 65 -28.52 18.78 -0.28
C PHE A 65 -28.01 19.46 -1.56
N HIS A 66 -28.44 19.02 -2.75
CA HIS A 66 -27.98 19.56 -4.03
C HIS A 66 -28.18 21.08 -4.15
N TYR A 67 -29.30 21.61 -3.67
CA TYR A 67 -29.55 23.06 -3.66
C TYR A 67 -28.58 23.81 -2.75
N LEU A 68 -28.25 23.23 -1.58
CA LEU A 68 -27.30 23.81 -0.64
C LEU A 68 -25.91 23.90 -1.28
N SER A 69 -25.48 22.81 -1.94
CA SER A 69 -24.22 22.75 -2.70
C SER A 69 -24.16 23.79 -3.81
N ARG A 70 -25.19 23.86 -4.67
CA ARG A 70 -25.20 24.71 -5.86
C ARG A 70 -25.26 26.20 -5.55
N TYR A 71 -25.95 26.61 -4.48
CA TYR A 71 -26.25 28.03 -4.25
C TYR A 71 -25.65 28.58 -2.96
N HIS A 72 -25.74 27.87 -1.83
CA HIS A 72 -25.27 28.41 -0.56
C HIS A 72 -23.75 28.31 -0.42
N ILE A 73 -23.21 27.12 -0.66
CA ILE A 73 -21.77 26.84 -0.60
C ILE A 73 -21.02 27.71 -1.62
N ALA A 74 -21.49 27.72 -2.88
CA ALA A 74 -20.89 28.51 -3.94
C ALA A 74 -20.87 30.03 -3.66
N ARG A 75 -21.95 30.59 -3.08
CA ARG A 75 -22.01 32.03 -2.77
C ARG A 75 -21.14 32.46 -1.60
N ARG A 76 -20.79 31.52 -0.72
CA ARG A 76 -20.03 31.79 0.52
C ARG A 76 -18.61 31.24 0.49
N SER A 77 -18.20 30.61 -0.62
CA SER A 77 -16.90 29.95 -0.76
C SER A 77 -16.61 28.97 0.39
N LEU A 78 -17.64 28.22 0.82
CA LEU A 78 -17.48 27.20 1.85
C LEU A 78 -16.88 25.92 1.24
N PRO A 79 -16.27 25.04 2.06
CA PRO A 79 -15.90 23.70 1.63
C PRO A 79 -17.09 22.94 1.02
N THR A 80 -16.84 22.10 0.03
CA THR A 80 -17.93 21.32 -0.56
C THR A 80 -18.43 20.27 0.42
N LEU A 81 -19.65 19.77 0.22
CA LEU A 81 -20.19 18.68 1.04
C LEU A 81 -19.29 17.43 0.99
N ASN A 82 -18.53 17.24 -0.10
CA ASN A 82 -17.54 16.18 -0.24
C ASN A 82 -16.28 16.45 0.58
N ASP A 83 -15.78 17.67 0.54
CA ASP A 83 -14.61 18.06 1.34
C ASP A 83 -14.92 17.93 2.83
N VAL A 84 -16.12 18.34 3.25
CA VAL A 84 -16.58 18.16 4.63
C VAL A 84 -16.66 16.68 4.98
N SER A 85 -17.26 15.84 4.14
CA SER A 85 -17.41 14.42 4.46
C SER A 85 -16.09 13.67 4.52
N LEU A 86 -15.13 14.00 3.65
CA LEU A 86 -13.76 13.49 3.71
C LEU A 86 -13.06 13.99 4.98
N THR A 87 -13.23 15.27 5.34
CA THR A 87 -12.65 15.86 6.57
C THR A 87 -13.16 15.18 7.84
N CYS A 88 -14.45 14.88 7.92
CA CYS A 88 -15.04 14.17 9.06
C CYS A 88 -14.42 12.78 9.21
N PHE A 89 -14.32 12.03 8.11
CA PHE A 89 -13.76 10.68 8.15
C PHE A 89 -12.25 10.68 8.42
N ASP A 90 -11.50 11.63 7.85
CA ASP A 90 -10.07 11.84 8.13
C ASP A 90 -9.84 12.09 9.63
N ASN A 91 -10.51 13.11 10.18
CA ASN A 91 -10.29 13.55 11.55
C ASN A 91 -10.71 12.51 12.59
N LEU A 92 -11.78 11.76 12.34
CA LEU A 92 -12.34 10.84 13.33
C LEU A 92 -11.84 9.40 13.15
N VAL A 93 -11.71 8.92 11.91
CA VAL A 93 -11.39 7.51 11.64
C VAL A 93 -9.93 7.34 11.25
N TYR A 94 -9.44 8.09 10.26
CA TYR A 94 -8.06 7.93 9.79
C TYR A 94 -7.07 8.27 10.90
N LYS A 95 -7.18 9.43 11.55
CA LYS A 95 -6.27 9.82 12.64
C LYS A 95 -6.29 8.88 13.85
N ASP A 96 -7.40 8.19 14.12
CA ASP A 96 -7.52 7.23 15.23
C ASP A 96 -6.93 5.85 14.89
N LEU A 97 -7.04 5.43 13.62
CA LEU A 97 -6.79 4.04 13.22
C LEU A 97 -5.66 3.86 12.21
N SER A 98 -5.11 4.93 11.62
CA SER A 98 -4.11 4.86 10.55
C SER A 98 -2.91 4.01 10.94
N SER A 99 -2.32 4.25 12.12
CA SER A 99 -1.18 3.46 12.60
C SER A 99 -1.49 1.96 12.67
N LYS A 100 -2.65 1.58 13.24
CA LYS A 100 -3.05 0.17 13.34
C LYS A 100 -3.33 -0.43 11.96
N ALA A 101 -4.00 0.31 11.08
CA ALA A 101 -4.34 -0.14 9.75
C ALA A 101 -3.10 -0.28 8.85
N ILE A 102 -2.17 0.67 8.91
CA ILE A 102 -0.89 0.62 8.19
C ILE A 102 -0.07 -0.59 8.65
N ASN A 103 0.07 -0.80 9.96
CA ASN A 103 0.77 -1.97 10.49
C ASN A 103 0.12 -3.28 10.03
N ALA A 104 -1.22 -3.35 10.04
CA ALA A 104 -1.95 -4.51 9.56
C ALA A 104 -1.68 -4.80 8.07
N VAL A 105 -1.65 -3.75 7.24
CA VAL A 105 -1.33 -3.87 5.81
C VAL A 105 0.11 -4.35 5.61
N ILE A 106 1.08 -3.78 6.34
CA ILE A 106 2.49 -4.21 6.27
C ILE A 106 2.64 -5.67 6.68
N MET A 107 1.99 -6.11 7.75
CA MET A 107 1.99 -7.51 8.16
C MET A 107 1.42 -8.46 7.09
N LEU A 108 0.39 -8.05 6.36
CA LEU A 108 -0.13 -8.84 5.24
C LEU A 108 0.88 -8.90 4.08
N ILE A 109 1.59 -7.82 3.79
CA ILE A 109 2.66 -7.81 2.78
C ILE A 109 3.80 -8.74 3.21
N GLU A 110 4.22 -8.72 4.48
CA GLU A 110 5.26 -9.61 5.02
C GLU A 110 4.86 -11.09 4.91
N LYS A 111 3.60 -11.43 5.23
CA LYS A 111 3.07 -12.79 5.00
C LYS A 111 3.18 -13.22 3.54
N GLU A 112 2.83 -12.33 2.61
CA GLU A 112 2.97 -12.61 1.19
C GLU A 112 4.44 -12.65 0.72
N HIS A 113 5.35 -11.94 1.39
CA HIS A 113 6.79 -12.09 1.15
C HIS A 113 7.27 -13.51 1.47
N GLU A 114 6.77 -14.10 2.55
CA GLU A 114 7.06 -15.50 2.95
C GLU A 114 6.24 -16.55 2.17
N GLY A 115 5.44 -16.12 1.18
CA GLY A 115 4.72 -17.00 0.27
C GLY A 115 3.33 -17.41 0.75
N GLU A 116 2.82 -16.81 1.83
CA GLU A 116 1.43 -17.02 2.25
C GLU A 116 0.45 -16.36 1.25
N GLN A 117 -0.73 -16.96 1.10
CA GLN A 117 -1.80 -16.35 0.33
C GLN A 117 -2.52 -15.28 1.16
N ILE A 118 -2.69 -14.10 0.57
CA ILE A 118 -3.39 -12.97 1.18
C ILE A 118 -4.54 -12.49 0.30
N ASP A 119 -5.49 -11.79 0.93
CA ASP A 119 -6.55 -11.09 0.20
C ASP A 119 -6.01 -9.79 -0.42
N ARG A 120 -5.40 -9.89 -1.61
CA ARG A 120 -4.89 -8.74 -2.36
C ARG A 120 -5.96 -7.68 -2.66
N ALA A 121 -7.23 -8.09 -2.80
CA ALA A 121 -8.33 -7.16 -3.04
C ALA A 121 -8.63 -6.32 -1.79
N LEU A 122 -8.52 -6.91 -0.60
CA LEU A 122 -8.60 -6.17 0.65
C LEU A 122 -7.52 -5.08 0.74
N LEU A 123 -6.25 -5.42 0.47
CA LEU A 123 -5.17 -4.42 0.49
C LEU A 123 -5.44 -3.28 -0.51
N LYS A 124 -5.83 -3.61 -1.74
CA LYS A 124 -6.16 -2.62 -2.76
C LYS A 124 -7.26 -1.66 -2.30
N ASN A 125 -8.30 -2.19 -1.67
CA ASN A 125 -9.41 -1.38 -1.17
C ASN A 125 -8.97 -0.48 0.00
N VAL A 126 -8.20 -1.00 0.96
CA VAL A 126 -7.71 -0.22 2.10
C VAL A 126 -6.76 0.90 1.63
N LEU A 127 -5.81 0.59 0.75
CA LEU A 127 -4.89 1.59 0.20
C LEU A 127 -5.63 2.63 -0.65
N GLY A 128 -6.68 2.22 -1.36
CA GLY A 128 -7.59 3.13 -2.06
C GLY A 128 -8.29 4.11 -1.10
N ILE A 129 -8.71 3.65 0.08
CA ILE A 129 -9.28 4.52 1.12
C ILE A 129 -8.26 5.57 1.58
N PHE A 130 -7.01 5.17 1.84
CA PHE A 130 -5.96 6.11 2.26
C PHE A 130 -5.69 7.19 1.19
N ALA A 131 -5.64 6.79 -0.08
CA ALA A 131 -5.50 7.70 -1.20
C ALA A 131 -6.69 8.66 -1.37
N GLU A 132 -7.93 8.15 -1.23
CA GLU A 132 -9.16 8.95 -1.30
C GLU A 132 -9.26 9.98 -0.15
N ILE A 133 -8.91 9.58 1.08
CA ILE A 133 -8.94 10.46 2.26
C ILE A 133 -7.90 11.58 2.15
N GLY A 134 -6.73 11.31 1.56
CA GLY A 134 -5.70 12.30 1.26
C GLY A 134 -6.08 13.33 0.19
N ARG A 135 -7.38 13.43 -0.17
CA ARG A 135 -7.95 14.39 -1.13
C ARG A 135 -7.22 14.40 -2.49
N GLY A 136 -6.65 13.26 -2.88
CA GLY A 136 -5.86 13.13 -4.10
C GLY A 136 -4.43 13.68 -4.02
N GLU A 137 -4.03 14.31 -2.91
CA GLU A 137 -2.65 14.77 -2.69
C GLU A 137 -1.69 13.61 -2.39
N MET A 138 -2.22 12.39 -2.20
CA MET A 138 -1.48 11.15 -1.90
C MET A 138 -0.59 11.26 -0.66
N GLU A 139 -0.67 12.35 0.10
CA GLU A 139 0.27 12.67 1.18
C GLU A 139 0.27 11.55 2.22
N TYR A 140 -0.90 11.17 2.74
CA TYR A 140 -1.05 10.05 3.69
C TYR A 140 -0.58 8.70 3.14
N TYR A 141 -0.82 8.41 1.86
CA TYR A 141 -0.34 7.18 1.23
C TYR A 141 1.19 7.16 1.12
N VAL A 142 1.79 8.30 0.72
CA VAL A 142 3.23 8.41 0.48
C VAL A 142 4.01 8.54 1.78
N SER A 143 3.55 9.37 2.73
CA SER A 143 4.27 9.67 3.97
C SER A 143 4.11 8.57 5.02
N ASP A 144 2.89 8.12 5.31
CA ASP A 144 2.65 7.26 6.46
C ASP A 144 2.83 5.79 6.09
N PHE A 145 2.19 5.38 5.00
CA PHE A 145 2.28 4.01 4.51
C PHE A 145 3.55 3.76 3.70
N GLY A 146 3.85 4.61 2.71
CA GLY A 146 4.94 4.41 1.76
C GLY A 146 6.31 4.25 2.45
N ASP A 147 6.65 5.15 3.36
CA ASP A 147 7.94 5.10 4.08
C ASP A 147 8.02 3.93 5.07
N ALA A 148 6.90 3.56 5.70
CA ALA A 148 6.86 2.39 6.59
C ALA A 148 7.04 1.09 5.80
N MET A 149 6.33 0.93 4.68
CA MET A 149 6.44 -0.24 3.80
C MET A 149 7.84 -0.35 3.19
N LEU A 150 8.42 0.74 2.67
CA LEU A 150 9.77 0.71 2.10
C LEU A 150 10.84 0.30 3.12
N ARG A 151 10.70 0.72 4.39
CA ARG A 151 11.60 0.31 5.48
C ARG A 151 11.46 -1.17 5.79
N ASP A 152 10.22 -1.66 5.88
CA ASP A 152 9.94 -3.06 6.18
C ASP A 152 10.44 -3.99 5.07
N THR A 153 10.13 -3.67 3.80
CA THR A 153 10.61 -4.43 2.64
C THR A 153 12.14 -4.42 2.55
N ALA A 154 12.80 -3.29 2.87
CA ALA A 154 14.25 -3.23 2.92
C ALA A 154 14.83 -4.15 4.00
N ALA A 155 14.26 -4.14 5.21
CA ALA A 155 14.69 -5.02 6.29
C ALA A 155 14.49 -6.49 5.91
N TYR A 156 13.36 -6.83 5.28
CA TYR A 156 13.09 -8.17 4.77
C TYR A 156 14.18 -8.63 3.78
N TYR A 157 14.45 -7.84 2.73
CA TYR A 157 15.43 -8.23 1.72
C TYR A 157 16.86 -8.20 2.23
N SER A 158 17.21 -7.30 3.16
CA SER A 158 18.51 -7.30 3.83
C SER A 158 18.76 -8.63 4.56
N ARG A 159 17.75 -9.15 5.29
CA ARG A 159 17.82 -10.46 5.94
C ARG A 159 17.99 -11.60 4.92
N LYS A 160 17.16 -11.65 3.88
CA LYS A 160 17.26 -12.70 2.84
C LYS A 160 18.61 -12.68 2.13
N ALA A 161 19.08 -11.50 1.74
CA ALA A 161 20.37 -11.30 1.08
C ALA A 161 21.54 -11.83 1.92
N SER A 162 21.52 -11.56 3.23
CA SER A 162 22.60 -12.00 4.14
C SER A 162 22.73 -13.53 4.23
N SER A 163 21.63 -14.27 4.06
CA SER A 163 21.63 -15.74 3.99
C SER A 163 22.12 -16.21 2.61
N TRP A 164 21.47 -15.72 1.56
CA TRP A 164 21.69 -16.14 0.18
C TRP A 164 23.10 -15.87 -0.31
N ILE A 165 23.70 -14.73 0.07
CA ILE A 165 25.05 -14.37 -0.37
C ILE A 165 26.10 -15.35 0.15
N VAL A 166 25.85 -16.04 1.26
CA VAL A 166 26.74 -17.08 1.79
C VAL A 166 26.40 -18.43 1.14
N GLU A 167 25.11 -18.78 1.15
CA GLU A 167 24.61 -20.12 0.84
C GLU A 167 24.56 -20.46 -0.66
N ASP A 168 24.23 -19.48 -1.52
CA ASP A 168 23.92 -19.73 -2.93
C ASP A 168 25.14 -19.57 -3.86
N SER A 169 25.09 -20.18 -5.05
CA SER A 169 26.00 -19.82 -6.16
C SER A 169 25.69 -18.41 -6.68
N TYR A 170 26.58 -17.81 -7.49
CA TYR A 170 26.28 -16.51 -8.07
C TYR A 170 25.07 -16.61 -9.01
N SER A 171 25.01 -17.66 -9.85
CA SER A 171 23.87 -17.89 -10.74
C SER A 171 22.55 -18.03 -9.98
N ASP A 172 22.49 -18.85 -8.92
CA ASP A 172 21.27 -19.04 -8.13
C ASP A 172 20.85 -17.76 -7.41
N TYR A 173 21.82 -17.01 -6.87
CA TYR A 173 21.55 -15.73 -6.23
C TYR A 173 20.91 -14.74 -7.21
N MET A 174 21.48 -14.61 -8.42
CA MET A 174 20.98 -13.69 -9.44
C MET A 174 19.56 -14.07 -9.91
N LEU A 175 19.27 -15.36 -10.04
CA LEU A 175 17.91 -15.85 -10.33
C LEU A 175 16.91 -15.45 -9.23
N LYS A 176 17.29 -15.62 -7.95
CA LYS A 176 16.45 -15.17 -6.83
C LYS A 176 16.23 -13.66 -6.85
N VAL A 177 17.25 -12.87 -7.17
CA VAL A 177 17.11 -11.41 -7.30
C VAL A 177 16.11 -11.03 -8.38
N GLU A 178 16.19 -11.64 -9.57
CA GLU A 178 15.24 -11.41 -10.65
C GLU A 178 13.81 -11.77 -10.25
N GLU A 179 13.63 -12.93 -9.61
CA GLU A 179 12.33 -13.37 -9.11
C GLU A 179 11.76 -12.41 -8.07
N CYS A 180 12.60 -11.93 -7.14
CA CYS A 180 12.20 -10.96 -6.13
C CYS A 180 11.72 -9.65 -6.77
N LEU A 181 12.48 -9.09 -7.71
CA LEU A 181 12.10 -7.86 -8.41
C LEU A 181 10.80 -8.04 -9.20
N LYS A 182 10.61 -9.21 -9.83
CA LYS A 182 9.37 -9.55 -10.52
C LYS A 182 8.18 -9.63 -9.57
N LYS A 183 8.35 -10.27 -8.41
CA LYS A 183 7.32 -10.35 -7.36
C LYS A 183 6.95 -8.97 -6.82
N GLU A 184 7.92 -8.09 -6.59
CA GLU A 184 7.64 -6.70 -6.16
C GLU A 184 6.88 -5.91 -7.21
N LYS A 185 7.26 -6.04 -8.49
CA LYS A 185 6.51 -5.43 -9.59
C LYS A 185 5.08 -5.95 -9.67
N ASP A 186 4.90 -7.26 -9.46
CA ASP A 186 3.58 -7.90 -9.39
C ASP A 186 2.73 -7.31 -8.26
N ARG A 187 3.27 -7.20 -7.04
CA ARG A 187 2.59 -6.56 -5.88
C ARG A 187 2.15 -5.14 -6.20
N VAL A 188 3.03 -4.36 -6.83
CA VAL A 188 2.69 -2.99 -7.23
C VAL A 188 1.51 -2.97 -8.19
N SER A 189 1.55 -3.78 -9.24
CA SER A 189 0.47 -3.82 -10.23
C SER A 189 -0.88 -4.28 -9.65
N HIS A 190 -0.88 -5.07 -8.59
CA HIS A 190 -2.09 -5.63 -8.00
C HIS A 190 -2.76 -4.69 -7.00
N TYR A 191 -1.99 -4.14 -6.04
CA TYR A 191 -2.58 -3.41 -4.92
C TYR A 191 -1.83 -2.16 -4.46
N LEU A 192 -0.56 -1.94 -4.81
CA LEU A 192 0.12 -0.68 -4.48
C LEU A 192 -0.15 0.38 -5.56
N HIS A 193 0.04 1.64 -5.21
CA HIS A 193 -0.02 2.73 -6.17
C HIS A 193 1.24 2.75 -7.06
N VAL A 194 1.06 3.08 -8.35
CA VAL A 194 2.15 3.10 -9.35
C VAL A 194 3.31 4.04 -8.98
N SER A 195 3.04 5.11 -8.22
CA SER A 195 4.09 6.02 -7.73
C SER A 195 5.10 5.35 -6.79
N THR A 196 4.76 4.19 -6.23
CA THR A 196 5.63 3.41 -5.35
C THR A 196 6.64 2.56 -6.12
N GLU A 197 6.36 2.19 -7.38
CA GLU A 197 7.14 1.19 -8.15
C GLU A 197 8.63 1.50 -8.17
N LYS A 198 8.98 2.71 -8.63
CA LYS A 198 10.38 3.11 -8.81
C LYS A 198 11.16 3.05 -7.49
N LYS A 199 10.62 3.67 -6.44
CA LYS A 199 11.27 3.74 -5.12
C LYS A 199 11.43 2.35 -4.50
N LEU A 200 10.41 1.50 -4.63
CA LEU A 200 10.42 0.14 -4.12
C LEU A 200 11.48 -0.71 -4.81
N LEU A 201 11.48 -0.73 -6.15
CA LEU A 201 12.45 -1.50 -6.93
C LEU A 201 13.90 -1.01 -6.71
N GLU A 202 14.11 0.30 -6.61
CA GLU A 202 15.43 0.86 -6.27
C GLU A 202 15.89 0.40 -4.89
N LYS A 203 14.99 0.40 -3.90
CA LYS A 203 15.31 -0.05 -2.54
C LYS A 203 15.65 -1.54 -2.50
N VAL A 204 14.87 -2.37 -3.18
CA VAL A 204 15.09 -3.83 -3.25
C VAL A 204 16.41 -4.14 -3.97
N LYS A 205 16.70 -3.48 -5.09
CA LYS A 205 17.99 -3.60 -5.79
C LYS A 205 19.16 -3.17 -4.90
N HIS A 206 18.99 -2.10 -4.13
CA HIS A 206 20.03 -1.65 -3.22
C HIS A 206 20.39 -2.74 -2.20
N GLU A 207 19.40 -3.27 -1.49
CA GLU A 207 19.62 -4.30 -0.46
C GLU A 207 20.17 -5.61 -1.04
N LEU A 208 19.74 -6.00 -2.25
CA LEU A 208 20.15 -7.28 -2.87
C LEU A 208 21.47 -7.20 -3.65
N LEU A 209 21.80 -6.07 -4.29
CA LEU A 209 22.93 -5.98 -5.22
C LEU A 209 24.00 -4.99 -4.75
N VAL A 210 23.58 -3.76 -4.40
CA VAL A 210 24.53 -2.67 -4.07
C VAL A 210 25.28 -2.98 -2.78
N VAL A 211 24.58 -3.47 -1.75
CA VAL A 211 25.19 -3.83 -0.47
C VAL A 211 26.24 -4.94 -0.62
N TYR A 212 26.05 -5.88 -1.56
CA TYR A 212 26.88 -7.07 -1.72
C TYR A 212 27.77 -7.06 -2.98
N THR A 213 27.97 -5.89 -3.60
CA THR A 213 28.65 -5.78 -4.91
C THR A 213 30.01 -6.48 -4.95
N ASN A 214 30.87 -6.27 -3.95
CA ASN A 214 32.20 -6.90 -3.93
C ASN A 214 32.12 -8.43 -3.81
N GLN A 215 31.23 -8.95 -2.97
CA GLN A 215 31.07 -10.39 -2.75
C GLN A 215 30.49 -11.07 -4.00
N LEU A 216 29.56 -10.41 -4.69
CA LEU A 216 28.99 -10.90 -5.94
C LEU A 216 30.05 -11.00 -7.05
N LEU A 217 30.93 -9.99 -7.18
CA LEU A 217 32.04 -10.02 -8.14
C LEU A 217 33.02 -11.17 -7.84
N GLU A 218 33.36 -11.38 -6.57
CA GLU A 218 34.22 -12.50 -6.16
C GLU A 218 33.59 -13.85 -6.49
N LYS A 219 32.29 -14.01 -6.21
CA LYS A 219 31.54 -15.24 -6.53
C LYS A 219 31.45 -15.48 -8.03
N GLU A 220 31.13 -14.46 -8.82
CA GLU A 220 31.06 -14.56 -10.29
C GLU A 220 32.39 -15.04 -10.89
N HIS A 221 33.51 -14.49 -10.43
CA HIS A 221 34.84 -14.93 -10.86
C HIS A 221 35.16 -16.36 -10.43
N SER A 222 34.72 -16.77 -9.23
CA SER A 222 34.94 -18.13 -8.74
C SER A 222 34.17 -19.17 -9.56
N GLU A 223 32.91 -18.87 -9.88
CA GLU A 223 32.02 -19.75 -10.64
C GLU A 223 32.48 -19.86 -12.10
N SER A 224 32.81 -18.73 -12.73
CA SER A 224 33.35 -18.71 -14.09
C SER A 224 34.64 -19.54 -14.23
N ARG A 225 35.51 -19.50 -13.22
CA ARG A 225 36.75 -20.30 -13.19
C ARG A 225 36.49 -21.79 -13.01
N ALA A 226 35.44 -22.17 -12.28
CA ALA A 226 35.05 -23.57 -12.12
C ALA A 226 34.54 -24.16 -13.43
N LEU A 227 33.61 -23.45 -14.10
CA LEU A 227 33.06 -23.87 -15.40
C LEU A 227 34.16 -24.08 -16.46
N LEU A 228 35.12 -23.16 -16.54
CA LEU A 228 36.26 -23.26 -17.48
C LEU A 228 37.21 -24.44 -17.18
N ARG A 229 37.24 -24.95 -15.94
CA ARG A 229 38.03 -26.14 -15.58
C ARG A 229 37.29 -27.42 -15.95
N ASP A 230 35.98 -27.46 -15.72
CA ASP A 230 35.15 -28.61 -16.04
C ASP A 230 35.08 -28.84 -17.56
N ASP A 231 34.91 -27.78 -18.36
CA ASP A 231 34.97 -27.87 -19.84
C ASP A 231 36.31 -28.45 -20.34
N LYS A 232 37.43 -28.07 -19.70
CA LYS A 232 38.75 -28.62 -20.05
C LYS A 232 38.91 -30.07 -19.62
N ALA A 233 38.31 -30.48 -18.50
CA ALA A 233 38.35 -31.85 -18.03
C ALA A 233 37.52 -32.79 -18.92
N GLU A 234 36.32 -32.37 -19.33
CA GLU A 234 35.48 -33.11 -20.27
C GLU A 234 36.10 -33.19 -21.67
N SER A 235 36.69 -32.09 -22.16
CA SER A 235 37.38 -32.09 -23.46
C SER A 235 38.67 -32.93 -23.45
N SER A 236 39.32 -33.10 -22.29
CA SER A 236 40.49 -33.98 -22.12
C SER A 236 40.10 -35.45 -21.92
N GLY A 237 38.88 -35.74 -21.44
CA GLY A 237 38.35 -37.09 -21.24
C GLY A 237 37.93 -37.79 -22.54
N SER A 238 37.65 -37.04 -23.61
CA SER A 238 37.21 -37.62 -24.91
C SER A 238 38.36 -37.93 -25.89
N VAL A 239 39.62 -37.74 -25.50
CA VAL A 239 40.80 -37.95 -26.39
C VAL A 239 41.60 -39.23 -26.06
N CYS A 240 41.11 -40.09 -25.14
CA CYS A 240 41.82 -41.33 -24.77
C CYS A 240 41.18 -42.64 -25.27
N GLU A 241 40.31 -42.60 -26.28
CA GLU A 241 39.91 -43.76 -27.07
C GLU A 241 40.00 -43.42 -28.56
N MET A 242 41.21 -43.37 -29.10
CA MET A 242 41.49 -43.74 -30.49
C MET A 242 43.00 -43.68 -30.73
N LEU A 243 43.58 -44.88 -30.83
CA LEU A 243 44.80 -45.29 -31.56
C LEU A 243 45.83 -46.02 -30.68
N PRO A 244 46.40 -47.13 -31.19
CA PRO A 244 45.78 -48.29 -31.85
C PRO A 244 45.82 -49.55 -30.96
#